data_AF-A0A1M5ZHZ1-F1
#
_entry.id   AF-A0A1M5ZHZ1-F1
#
_cell.length_a   1.000
_cell.length_b   1.000
_cell.length_c   1.000
_cell.angle_alpha   90.00
_cell.angle_beta   90.00
_cell.angle_gamma   90.00
#
_symmetry.space_group_name_H-M   'P 1'
#
loop_
_entity.id
_entity.type
_entity.pdbx_description
1 polymer ?
#
loop_
_entity_poly.entity_id
_entity_poly.type
_entity_poly.pdbx_seq_one_letter_code
_entity_poly.pdbx_strand_id
1 'polypeptide(L)' 'MQIAVYSTTRKIEVCSESAAGMARCKDGIVRQAIPYIAITAEFKGEWDTPQAMTAELDACIKRLLDTYNRSCGDN' A
#
# COMPACT_ATOMS: atom_id res chain seq x y z
N MET A 1 3.12 -28.87 18.40
CA MET A 1 2.96 -27.44 18.06
C MET A 1 1.77 -27.34 17.14
N GLN A 2 0.74 -26.56 17.49
CA GLN A 2 -0.49 -26.48 16.70
C GLN A 2 -0.40 -25.23 15.83
N ILE A 3 -0.19 -25.43 14.53
CA ILE A 3 -0.16 -24.35 13.53
C ILE A 3 -1.61 -23.99 13.22
N ALA A 4 -1.94 -22.70 13.26
CA ALA A 4 -3.28 -22.21 12.97
C ALA A 4 -3.28 -21.46 11.63
N VAL A 5 -4.35 -21.66 10.86
CA VAL A 5 -4.58 -20.89 9.63
C VAL A 5 -5.17 -19.55 10.03
N TYR A 6 -4.52 -18.47 9.63
CA TYR A 6 -5.03 -17.11 9.83
C TYR A 6 -5.33 -16.47 8.47
N SER A 7 -6.32 -15.57 8.47
CA SER A 7 -6.73 -14.82 7.29
C SER A 7 -7.01 -13.38 7.67
N THR A 8 -6.45 -12.43 6.94
CA THR A 8 -6.75 -11.01 7.13
C THR A 8 -6.69 -10.26 5.81
N THR A 9 -7.47 -9.19 5.70
CA THR A 9 -7.46 -8.30 4.54
C THR A 9 -7.04 -6.93 5.00
N ARG A 10 -6.08 -6.32 4.30
CA ARG A 10 -5.70 -4.93 4.52
C ARG A 10 -5.79 -4.11 3.25
N LYS A 11 -6.28 -2.88 3.43
CA LYS A 11 -6.22 -1.83 2.43
C LYS A 11 -5.00 -0.97 2.72
N ILE A 12 -4.13 -0.84 1.72
CA ILE A 12 -2.94 0.00 1.75
C ILE A 12 -3.25 1.18 0.83
N GLU A 13 -3.18 2.39 1.35
CA GLU A 13 -3.44 3.61 0.60
C GLU A 13 -2.16 4.42 0.52
N VAL A 14 -1.78 4.82 -0.69
CA VAL A 14 -0.54 5.56 -0.95
C VAL A 14 -0.89 6.79 -1.77
N CYS A 15 -0.66 7.97 -1.19
CA CYS A 15 -0.64 9.24 -1.90
C CYS A 15 0.81 9.55 -2.25
N SER A 16 1.11 9.82 -3.52
CA SER A 16 2.42 10.33 -3.93
C SER A 16 2.29 11.80 -4.30
N GLU A 17 2.76 12.68 -3.41
CA GLU A 17 2.92 14.10 -3.72
C GLU A 17 4.07 14.33 -4.71
N SER A 18 5.05 13.43 -4.76
CA SER A 18 6.21 13.50 -5.66
C SER A 18 5.86 13.23 -7.14
N ALA A 19 4.78 12.50 -7.40
CA ALA A 19 4.24 12.29 -8.75
C ALA A 19 3.06 13.22 -9.07
N ALA A 20 2.87 14.30 -8.29
CA ALA A 20 1.76 15.21 -8.49
C ALA A 20 1.88 15.94 -9.84
N GLY A 21 0.89 15.71 -10.70
CA GLY A 21 0.71 16.45 -11.94
C GLY A 21 -0.27 17.61 -11.78
N MET A 22 -0.62 18.25 -12.89
CA MET A 22 -1.71 19.22 -12.93
C MET A 22 -2.81 18.69 -13.83
N ALA A 23 -4.06 18.64 -13.35
CA ALA A 23 -5.22 18.29 -14.14
C ALA A 23 -6.13 19.51 -14.34
N ARG A 24 -6.64 19.67 -15.55
CA ARG A 24 -7.69 20.66 -15.82
C ARG A 24 -9.05 20.06 -15.45
N CYS A 25 -9.70 20.65 -14.46
CA CYS A 25 -11.03 20.26 -14.03
C CYS A 25 -12.10 20.70 -15.04
N LYS A 26 -13.31 20.19 -14.91
CA LYS A 26 -14.46 20.49 -15.80
C LYS A 26 -14.84 21.98 -15.79
N ASP A 27 -14.53 22.68 -14.71
CA ASP A 27 -14.71 24.14 -14.55
C ASP A 27 -13.61 24.96 -15.26
N GLY A 28 -12.64 24.31 -15.92
CA GLY A 28 -11.50 24.94 -16.59
C GLY A 28 -10.34 25.30 -15.65
N ILE A 29 -10.51 25.13 -14.34
CA ILE A 29 -9.46 25.43 -13.34
C ILE A 29 -8.44 24.30 -13.35
N VAL A 30 -7.16 24.67 -13.37
CA VAL A 30 -6.06 23.71 -13.26
C VAL A 30 -5.77 23.48 -11.77
N ARG A 31 -5.84 22.23 -11.32
CA ARG A 31 -5.58 21.83 -9.93
C ARG A 31 -4.52 20.75 -9.89
N GLN A 32 -3.79 20.68 -8.78
CA GLN A 32 -2.83 19.62 -8.54
C GLN A 32 -3.57 18.27 -8.49
N ALA A 33 -3.15 17.35 -9.35
CA ALA A 33 -3.63 15.98 -9.38
C ALA A 33 -2.63 15.13 -8.61
N ILE A 34 -3.00 14.76 -7.39
CA ILE A 34 -2.21 13.85 -6.56
C ILE A 34 -2.58 12.42 -6.96
N PRO A 35 -1.67 11.65 -7.57
CA PRO A 35 -1.93 10.24 -7.84
C PRO A 35 -2.13 9.49 -6.53
N TYR A 36 -3.21 8.71 -6.50
CA TYR A 36 -3.63 7.91 -5.37
C TYR A 36 -3.69 6.45 -5.80
N ILE A 37 -3.04 5.57 -5.04
CA ILE A 37 -3.09 4.13 -5.24
C ILE A 37 -3.68 3.50 -3.99
N ALA A 38 -4.71 2.68 -4.17
CA ALA A 38 -5.22 1.79 -3.15
C ALA A 38 -4.97 0.33 -3.55
N ILE A 39 -4.28 -0.40 -2.70
CA ILE A 39 -4.01 -1.84 -2.86
C ILE A 39 -4.78 -2.57 -1.77
N THR A 40 -5.67 -3.48 -2.16
CA THR A 40 -6.29 -4.44 -1.24
C THR A 40 -5.54 -5.75 -1.33
N ALA A 41 -4.94 -6.18 -0.23
CA ALA A 41 -4.20 -7.43 -0.16
C ALA A 41 -4.86 -8.38 0.84
N GLU A 42 -5.10 -9.60 0.40
CA GLU A 42 -5.58 -10.72 1.21
C GLU A 42 -4.40 -11.57 1.63
N PHE A 43 -4.24 -11.74 2.94
CA PHE A 43 -3.18 -12.54 3.54
C PHE A 43 -3.80 -13.78 4.16
N LYS A 44 -3.51 -14.93 3.58
CA LYS A 44 -3.99 -16.23 4.03
C LYS A 44 -2.82 -17.20 4.09
N GLY A 45 -2.62 -17.83 5.24
CA GLY A 45 -1.47 -18.67 5.48
C GLY A 45 -1.48 -19.30 6.87
N GLU A 46 -0.39 -19.98 7.17
CA GLU A 46 -0.18 -20.74 8.39
C GLU A 46 0.85 -20.03 9.26
N TRP A 47 0.47 -19.70 10.49
CA TRP A 47 1.38 -19.08 11.45
C TRP A 47 1.21 -19.74 12.82
N ASP A 48 2.25 -19.63 13.64
CA ASP A 48 2.22 -20.10 15.02
C ASP A 48 1.40 -19.18 15.93
N THR A 49 1.32 -17.88 15.59
CA THR A 49 0.59 -16.87 16.36
C THR A 49 0.01 -15.77 15.46
N PRO A 50 -1.06 -15.06 15.90
CA PRO A 50 -1.55 -13.88 15.20
C PRO A 50 -0.52 -12.73 15.13
N GLN A 51 0.38 -12.64 16.13
CA GLN A 51 1.45 -11.65 16.15
C GLN A 51 2.48 -11.91 15.04
N ALA A 52 2.82 -13.18 14.78
CA ALA A 52 3.71 -13.55 13.68
C ALA A 52 3.11 -13.16 12.32
N MET A 53 1.83 -13.48 12.09
CA MET A 53 1.10 -13.03 10.90
C MET A 53 1.13 -11.51 10.74
N THR A 54 0.89 -10.76 11.83
CA THR A 54 0.87 -9.29 11.79
C THR A 54 2.24 -8.70 11.49
N ALA A 55 3.31 -9.26 12.06
CA ALA A 55 4.68 -8.81 11.80
C ALA A 55 5.10 -9.05 10.34
N GLU A 56 4.74 -10.20 9.76
CA GLU A 56 4.99 -10.48 8.34
C GLU A 56 4.18 -9.57 7.41
N LEU A 57 2.91 -9.32 7.76
CA LEU A 57 2.05 -8.38 7.06
C LEU A 57 2.67 -6.98 7.01
N ASP A 58 3.07 -6.44 8.17
CA ASP A 58 3.66 -5.10 8.24
C ASP A 58 5.00 -5.03 7.48
N ALA A 59 5.81 -6.09 7.51
CA ALA A 59 7.04 -6.19 6.72
C ALA A 59 6.76 -6.23 5.20
N CYS A 60 5.71 -6.92 4.77
CA CYS A 60 5.27 -6.97 3.37
C CYS A 60 4.80 -5.58 2.90
N ILE A 61 3.94 -4.92 3.68
CA ILE A 61 3.46 -3.56 3.40
C ILE A 61 4.64 -2.59 3.28
N LYS A 62 5.60 -2.64 4.22
CA LYS A 62 6.78 -1.78 4.19
C LYS A 62 7.59 -1.96 2.91
N ARG A 63 7.83 -3.21 2.46
CA ARG A 63 8.56 -3.49 1.21
C ARG A 63 7.81 -2.97 -0.02
N LEU A 64 6.49 -3.08 -0.05
CA LEU A 64 5.66 -2.54 -1.13
C LEU A 64 5.78 -1.01 -1.20
N LEU A 65 5.69 -0.34 -0.06
CA LEU A 65 5.87 1.12 0.04
C LEU A 65 7.28 1.54 -0.36
N ASP A 66 8.31 0.85 0.12
CA ASP A 66 9.71 1.14 -0.23
C ASP A 66 9.95 0.96 -1.74
N THR A 67 9.38 -0.08 -2.35
CA THR A 67 9.49 -0.33 -3.80
C THR A 67 8.77 0.74 -4.60
N TYR A 68 7.57 1.12 -4.19
CA TYR A 68 6.82 2.20 -4.82
C TYR A 68 7.58 3.53 -4.73
N ASN A 69 8.05 3.89 -3.54
CA ASN A 69 8.79 5.13 -3.33
C ASN A 69 10.13 5.17 -4.09
N ARG A 70 10.83 4.04 -4.26
CA ARG A 70 12.03 4.00 -5.13
C ARG A 70 11.66 4.12 -6.61
N SER A 71 10.64 3.40 -7.06
CA SER A 71 10.25 3.37 -8.47
C SER A 71 9.64 4.69 -8.95
N CYS A 72 9.05 5.46 -8.04
CA CYS A 72 8.39 6.74 -8.32
C CYS A 72 9.13 7.96 -7.73
N GLY A 73 10.26 7.75 -7.05
CA GLY A 73 11.00 8.79 -6.31
C GLY A 73 12.32 9.22 -6.93
N ASP A 74 12.75 8.62 -8.05
CA ASP A 74 13.89 9.11 -8.83
C ASP A 74 13.42 10.19 -9.81
N ASN A 75 13.33 11.44 -9.33
CA ASN A 75 13.41 12.67 -10.13
C ASN A 75 14.31 13.68 -9.40
#